data_AF-A0A969X8U8-F1
#
_entry.id   AF-A0A969X8U8-F1
#
_cell.length_a   1.000
_cell.length_b   1.000
_cell.length_c   1.000
_cell.angle_alpha   90.00
_cell.angle_beta   90.00
_cell.angle_gamma   90.00
#
_symmetry.space_group_name_H-M   'P 1'
#
loop_
_entity.id
_entity.type
_entity.pdbx_description
1 polymer ?
#
loop_
_entity_poly.entity_id
_entity_poly.type
_entity_poly.pdbx_seq_one_letter_code
_entity_poly.pdbx_strand_id
1 'polypeptide(L)'
;MNISSKAIVSNSDMIKNYKACREKAQTNGKILILKNNQPDAVLFSIDEYERLSVFIEYMESMEDKDIARITALLPVEGKRKTYTFDHLMHDIDVGQPDVGQPQE
;
A
#
# COMPACT_ATOMS: atom_id res chain seq x y z
N MET A 1 11.22 2.44 6.43
CA MET A 1 9.84 2.96 6.38
C MET A 1 9.91 4.48 6.39
N ASN A 2 9.36 5.18 5.39
CA ASN A 2 9.38 6.65 5.37
C ASN A 2 8.00 7.14 5.85
N ILE A 3 7.85 7.32 7.16
CA ILE A 3 6.60 7.82 7.75
C ILE A 3 6.81 9.29 8.07
N SER A 4 5.89 10.14 7.60
CA SER A 4 5.85 11.54 8.00
C SER A 4 5.80 11.62 9.52
N SER A 5 6.68 12.40 10.16
CA SER A 5 6.64 12.60 11.61
C SER A 5 5.28 13.14 12.07
N LYS A 6 4.55 13.84 11.19
CA LYS A 6 3.18 14.30 11.42
C LYS A 6 2.19 13.15 11.55
N ALA A 7 2.48 11.98 11.00
CA ALA A 7 1.65 10.78 11.08
C ALA A 7 2.07 9.82 12.22
N ILE A 8 2.97 10.24 13.13
CA ILE A 8 3.39 9.43 14.27
C ILE A 8 2.71 9.96 15.54
N VAL A 9 2.15 9.06 16.34
CA VAL A 9 1.55 9.36 17.66
C VAL A 9 2.00 8.32 18.68
N SER A 10 1.98 8.69 19.97
CA SER A 10 2.19 7.72 21.05
C SER A 10 0.88 7.01 21.40
N ASN A 11 0.97 5.82 21.99
CA ASN A 11 -0.20 5.10 22.49
C ASN A 11 -1.00 5.92 23.52
N SER A 12 -0.30 6.64 24.42
CA SER A 12 -0.96 7.51 25.40
C SER A 12 -1.71 8.68 24.74
N ASP A 13 -1.17 9.23 23.65
CA ASP A 13 -1.82 10.30 22.89
C ASP A 13 -3.07 9.77 22.17
N MET A 14 -2.99 8.58 21.57
CA MET A 14 -4.12 7.91 20.93
C MET A 14 -5.28 7.67 21.91
N ILE A 15 -4.99 7.26 23.15
CA ILE A 15 -6.02 7.02 24.18
C ILE A 15 -6.65 8.34 24.66
N LYS A 16 -5.85 9.38 24.88
CA LYS A 16 -6.32 10.66 25.44
C LYS A 16 -6.99 11.55 24.39
N ASN A 17 -6.50 11.53 23.16
CA ASN A 17 -6.87 12.45 22.09
C ASN A 17 -7.39 11.71 20.85
N TYR A 18 -8.12 10.61 21.06
CA TYR A 18 -8.60 9.70 20.01
C TYR A 18 -9.21 10.44 18.80
N LYS A 19 -10.11 11.40 19.04
CA LYS A 19 -10.78 12.16 17.96
C LYS A 19 -9.77 12.88 17.06
N ALA A 20 -8.81 13.59 17.65
CA ALA A 20 -7.79 14.31 16.91
C ALA A 20 -6.85 13.34 16.15
N CYS A 21 -6.52 12.19 16.76
CA CYS A 21 -5.76 11.15 16.08
C CYS A 21 -6.53 10.56 14.88
N ARG A 22 -7.83 10.33 15.02
CA ARG A 22 -8.70 9.88 13.91
C ARG A 22 -8.75 10.89 12.77
N GLU A 23 -8.95 12.18 13.06
CA GLU A 23 -8.91 13.26 12.06
C GLU A 23 -7.54 13.36 11.38
N LYS A 24 -6.46 13.14 12.15
CA LYS A 24 -5.10 13.04 11.62
C LYS A 24 -4.95 11.86 10.67
N ALA A 25 -5.53 10.70 10.97
CA ALA A 25 -5.55 9.55 10.08
C ALA A 25 -6.35 9.82 8.81
N GLN A 26 -7.50 10.51 8.90
CA GLN A 26 -8.25 10.95 7.71
C GLN A 26 -7.42 11.87 6.81
N THR A 27 -6.67 12.81 7.41
CA THR A 27 -5.85 13.77 6.63
C THR A 27 -4.61 13.14 6.03
N ASN A 28 -3.94 12.21 6.74
CA ASN A 28 -2.67 11.61 6.30
C ASN A 28 -2.85 10.23 5.65
N GLY A 29 -4.09 9.74 5.54
CA GLY A 29 -4.45 8.38 5.13
C GLY A 29 -4.20 7.31 6.21
N LYS A 30 -3.09 7.44 6.95
CA LYS A 30 -2.77 6.59 8.09
C LYS A 30 -1.92 7.29 9.14
N ILE A 31 -1.93 6.78 10.37
CA ILE A 31 -1.00 7.15 11.42
C ILE A 31 -0.35 5.90 12.05
N LEU A 32 0.91 6.04 12.47
CA LEU A 32 1.65 5.04 13.23
C LEU A 32 1.52 5.34 14.73
N ILE A 33 1.17 4.32 15.50
CA ILE A 33 1.07 4.38 16.95
C ILE A 33 2.31 3.70 17.54
N LEU A 34 3.03 4.44 18.39
CA LEU A 34 4.21 3.95 19.10
C LEU A 34 3.87 3.57 20.53
N LYS A 35 4.40 2.42 20.98
CA LYS A 35 4.41 1.98 22.38
C LYS A 35 5.85 1.70 22.77
N ASN A 36 6.32 2.29 23.87
CA ASN A 36 7.73 2.19 24.29
C ASN A 36 8.73 2.55 23.18
N ASN A 37 8.41 3.60 22.41
CA ASN A 37 9.19 4.09 21.27
C ASN A 37 9.37 3.07 20.12
N GLN A 38 8.54 2.02 20.07
CA GLN A 38 8.50 1.05 18.99
C GLN A 38 7.15 1.08 18.27
N PRO A 39 7.11 0.83 16.95
CA PRO A 39 5.87 0.61 16.22
C PRO A 39 5.01 -0.48 16.88
N ASP A 40 3.78 -0.15 17.24
CA ASP A 40 2.85 -1.07 17.92
C ASP A 40 1.59 -1.31 17.07
N ALA A 41 1.04 -0.24 16.50
CA ALA A 41 -0.16 -0.34 15.65
C ALA A 41 -0.16 0.74 14.55
N VAL A 42 -1.03 0.56 13.56
CA VAL A 42 -1.34 1.55 12.52
C VAL A 42 -2.85 1.77 12.51
N LEU A 43 -3.27 3.04 12.44
CA LEU A 43 -4.66 3.40 12.21
C LEU A 43 -4.80 3.97 10.79
N PHE A 44 -5.68 3.36 10.00
CA PHE A 44 -6.07 3.87 8.69
C PHE A 44 -7.35 4.70 8.78
N SER A 45 -7.51 5.65 7.85
CA SER A 45 -8.86 6.13 7.52
C SER A 45 -9.67 5.00 6.89
N ILE A 46 -11.00 5.10 6.95
CA ILE A 46 -11.86 4.10 6.31
C ILE A 46 -11.64 4.10 4.79
N ASP A 47 -11.51 5.27 4.18
CA ASP A 47 -11.28 5.40 2.72
C ASP A 47 -9.98 4.72 2.28
N GLU A 48 -8.89 4.86 3.05
CA GLU A 48 -7.63 4.17 2.74
C GLU A 48 -7.68 2.68 3.04
N TYR A 49 -8.42 2.27 4.07
CA TYR A 49 -8.65 0.85 4.32
C TYR A 49 -9.42 0.21 3.16
N GLU A 50 -10.52 0.80 2.70
CA GLU A 50 -11.32 0.30 1.58
C GLU A 50 -10.49 0.22 0.29
N ARG A 51 -9.68 1.24 0.02
CA ARG A 51 -8.77 1.24 -1.14
C ARG A 51 -7.78 0.07 -1.09
N LEU A 52 -7.26 -0.25 0.11
CA LEU A 52 -6.31 -1.34 0.29
C LEU A 52 -6.99 -2.71 0.34
N SER A 53 -8.18 -2.82 0.94
CA SER A 53 -8.88 -4.10 1.08
C SER A 53 -9.29 -4.64 -0.27
N VAL A 54 -9.84 -3.80 -1.16
CA VAL A 54 -10.19 -4.20 -2.53
C VAL A 54 -8.96 -4.73 -3.27
N PHE A 55 -7.81 -4.08 -3.10
CA PHE A 55 -6.57 -4.52 -3.74
C PHE A 55 -6.08 -5.87 -3.19
N ILE A 56 -6.14 -6.07 -1.87
CA ILE A 56 -5.73 -7.32 -1.22
C ILE A 56 -6.66 -8.46 -1.66
N GLU A 57 -7.98 -8.26 -1.58
CA GLU A 57 -8.99 -9.23 -2.00
C GLU A 57 -8.82 -9.62 -3.47
N TYR A 58 -8.53 -8.63 -4.33
CA TYR A 58 -8.21 -8.90 -5.73
C TYR A 58 -6.98 -9.79 -5.86
N MET A 59 -5.87 -9.45 -5.21
CA MET A 59 -4.65 -10.28 -5.28
C MET A 59 -4.86 -11.69 -4.75
N GLU A 60 -5.66 -11.89 -3.70
CA GLU A 60 -6.00 -13.21 -3.16
C GLU A 60 -6.88 -14.04 -4.11
N SER A 61 -7.63 -13.39 -5.00
CA SER A 61 -8.47 -14.06 -6.02
C SER A 61 -7.69 -14.52 -7.26
N MET A 62 -6.45 -14.07 -7.41
CA MET A 62 -5.62 -14.38 -8.58
C MET A 62 -5.01 -15.78 -8.49
N GLU A 63 -4.74 -16.39 -9.64
CA GLU A 63 -3.98 -17.63 -9.70
C GLU A 63 -2.49 -17.37 -9.35
N ASP A 64 -1.83 -18.36 -8.75
CA ASP A 64 -0.42 -18.28 -8.33
C ASP A 64 0.51 -17.81 -9.46
N LYS A 65 0.22 -18.19 -10.71
CA LYS A 65 1.00 -17.80 -11.90
C LYS A 65 0.95 -16.29 -12.17
N ASP A 66 -0.19 -15.66 -11.91
CA ASP A 66 -0.41 -14.24 -12.15
C ASP A 66 0.15 -13.40 -10.99
N ILE A 67 0.04 -13.92 -9.75
CA ILE A 67 0.71 -13.36 -8.57
C ILE A 67 2.24 -13.36 -8.75
N ALA A 68 2.80 -14.47 -9.24
CA ALA A 68 4.23 -14.59 -9.52
C ALA A 68 4.69 -13.58 -10.58
N ARG A 69 3.88 -13.36 -11.63
CA ARG A 69 4.15 -12.36 -12.66
C ARG A 69 4.15 -10.94 -12.10
N ILE A 70 3.13 -10.57 -11.32
CA ILE A 70 3.08 -9.24 -10.66
C ILE A 70 4.26 -9.06 -9.73
N THR A 71 4.59 -10.08 -8.93
CA THR A 71 5.70 -10.02 -7.97
C THR A 71 7.05 -9.85 -8.66
N ALA A 72 7.24 -10.44 -9.85
CA ALA A 72 8.44 -10.27 -10.66
C ALA A 72 8.61 -8.85 -11.23
N LEU A 73 7.51 -8.12 -11.43
CA LEU A 73 7.51 -6.72 -11.88
C LEU A 73 7.74 -5.74 -10.73
N LEU A 74 7.40 -6.13 -9.50
CA LEU A 74 7.65 -5.28 -8.34
C LEU A 74 9.17 -5.12 -8.12
N PRO A 75 9.67 -3.88 -7.98
CA PRO A 75 11.09 -3.67 -7.73
C PRO A 75 11.52 -4.30 -6.41
N VAL A 76 12.55 -5.14 -6.48
CA VAL A 76 13.22 -5.74 -5.33
C VAL A 76 13.67 -4.63 -4.37
N GLU A 77 13.57 -4.88 -3.06
CA GLU A 77 13.74 -3.87 -2.02
C GLU A 77 14.98 -3.00 -2.22
N GLY A 78 14.76 -1.67 -2.29
CA GLY A 78 15.80 -0.68 -2.55
C GLY A 78 15.37 0.43 -3.53
N LYS A 79 14.54 0.10 -4.53
CA LYS A 79 14.03 1.06 -5.55
C LYS A 79 12.58 1.52 -5.38
N ARG A 80 11.87 1.06 -4.34
CA ARG A 80 10.48 1.47 -4.02
C ARG A 80 10.29 2.97 -3.76
N LYS A 81 11.37 3.77 -3.65
CA LYS A 81 11.29 5.21 -3.40
C LYS A 81 10.75 6.03 -4.58
N THR A 82 10.82 5.51 -5.81
CA THR A 82 10.43 6.22 -7.05
C THR A 82 9.49 5.41 -7.94
N TYR A 83 9.11 4.20 -7.51
CA TYR A 83 8.24 3.33 -8.29
C TYR A 83 6.78 3.62 -7.92
N THR A 84 6.09 4.38 -8.77
CA THR A 84 4.69 4.76 -8.61
C THR A 84 3.79 3.66 -9.14
N PHE A 85 2.49 3.73 -8.84
CA PHE A 85 1.52 2.81 -9.40
C PHE A 85 1.45 2.91 -10.93
N ASP A 86 1.69 4.09 -11.50
CA ASP A 86 1.76 4.28 -12.95
C ASP A 86 2.93 3.49 -13.57
N HIS A 87 4.08 3.43 -12.90
CA HIS A 87 5.21 2.59 -13.34
C HIS A 87 4.86 1.10 -13.29
N LEU A 88 4.13 0.66 -12.26
CA LEU A 88 3.64 -0.72 -12.17
C LEU A 88 2.68 -1.05 -13.31
N MET A 89 1.72 -0.18 -13.60
CA MET A 89 0.74 -0.38 -14.67
C MET A 89 1.42 -0.46 -16.03
N HIS A 90 2.39 0.41 -16.30
CA HIS A 90 3.18 0.35 -17.53
C HIS A 90 3.92 -0.98 -17.68
N ASP A 91 4.57 -1.47 -16.61
CA ASP A 91 5.33 -2.72 -16.66
C ASP A 91 4.44 -3.97 -16.80
N ILE A 92 3.21 -3.91 -16.28
CA ILE A 92 2.18 -4.95 -16.49
C ILE A 92 1.74 -4.98 -17.96
N ASP A 93 1.55 -3.80 -18.57
CA ASP A 93 1.09 -3.63 -19.96
C ASP A 93 2.15 -4.11 -20.97
N VAL A 94 3.42 -3.75 -20.76
CA VAL A 94 4.54 -4.15 -21.65
C VAL A 94 4.83 -5.67 -21.56
N GLY A 95 4.42 -6.33 -20.47
CA GLY A 95 4.59 -7.77 -20.30
C GLY A 95 3.57 -8.64 -21.06
N GLN A 96 2.54 -8.06 -21.70
CA GLN A 96 1.62 -8.84 -22.54
C GLN A 96 2.36 -9.35 -23.79
N PRO A 97 2.45 -10.68 -24.02
CA PRO A 97 2.91 -11.17 -25.30
C PRO A 97 1.86 -10.78 -26.34
N ASP A 98 2.34 -10.16 -27.43
CA ASP A 98 1.60 -9.91 -28.65
C ASP A 98 0.90 -11.21 -29.06
N VAL A 99 -0.42 -11.29 -28.81
CA VAL A 99 -1.24 -12.42 -29.25
C VAL A 99 -1.32 -12.24 -30.76
N GLY A 100 -0.41 -12.91 -31.44
CA GLY A 100 -0.17 -12.79 -32.87
C GLY A 100 -1.46 -12.73 -33.66
N GLN A 101 -1.57 -11.70 -34.50
CA GLN A 101 -2.56 -11.66 -35.56
C GLN A 101 -2.42 -12.95 -36.40
N PRO A 102 -3.53 -13.68 -36.68
CA PRO A 102 -3.49 -14.73 -37.68
C PRO A 102 -3.18 -14.08 -39.03
N GLN A 103 -2.04 -14.44 -39.63
CA GLN A 103 -1.81 -14.17 -41.04
C GLN A 103 -2.67 -15.14 -41.83
N GLU A 104 -3.62 -14.60 -42.60
CA GLU A 104 -4.35 -15.31 -43.67
C GLU A 104 -3.43 -15.65 -44.85
#